data_AF-A0A538DB73-F1
#
_entry.id   AF-A0A538DB73-F1
#
_cell.length_a   1.000
_cell.length_b   1.000
_cell.length_c   1.000
_cell.angle_alpha   90.00
_cell.angle_beta   90.00
_cell.angle_gamma   90.00
#
_symmetry.space_group_name_H-M   'P 1'
#
loop_
_entity.id
_entity.type
_entity.pdbx_description
1 polymer ?
#
loop_
_entity_poly.entity_id
_entity_poly.type
_entity_poly.pdbx_seq_one_letter_code
_entity_poly.pdbx_strand_id
1 'polypeptide(L)'
;MSRLRAKCPDCKTFTAVALGPEYECHSCGRVFRSGLLRVPQAWGEGGEAMAEAAWLELPQPETAIIEADTLEEQNLALAADLPERPLVLGGCCCSHIGAVEGLAARQERLSLIWFDAHGDLNTSETSPSGNLWGMPLRMLIDSGAVEVDDVALVGARNLDPPEEEYISAQGIHIGEDGISRALAGS
;
A
#
# COMPACT_ATOMS: atom_id res chain seq x y z
N MET A 1 -7.95 -8.18 -25.26
CA MET A 1 -6.59 -8.70 -25.58
C MET A 1 -5.76 -8.53 -24.32
N SER A 2 -5.17 -9.64 -23.86
CA SER A 2 -4.36 -9.82 -22.64
C SER A 2 -4.84 -9.10 -21.37
N ARG A 3 -5.86 -9.67 -20.71
CA ARG A 3 -5.98 -9.59 -19.24
C ARG A 3 -4.61 -9.94 -18.66
N LEU A 4 -4.01 -9.03 -17.89
CA LEU A 4 -2.64 -9.07 -17.35
C LEU A 4 -2.19 -10.51 -17.09
N ARG A 5 -1.24 -11.01 -17.89
CA ARG A 5 -0.65 -12.33 -17.69
C ARG A 5 0.38 -12.21 -16.58
N ALA A 6 0.13 -12.89 -15.49
CA ALA A 6 0.99 -12.93 -14.32
C ALA A 6 1.81 -14.22 -14.28
N LYS A 7 2.95 -14.17 -13.60
CA LYS A 7 3.82 -15.31 -13.38
C LYS A 7 3.21 -16.20 -12.28
N CYS A 8 2.76 -17.40 -12.65
CA CYS A 8 2.25 -18.35 -11.68
C CYS A 8 3.38 -18.83 -10.74
N PRO A 9 3.22 -18.77 -9.40
CA PRO A 9 4.28 -19.15 -8.48
C PRO A 9 4.56 -20.66 -8.49
N ASP A 10 3.63 -21.49 -8.96
CA ASP A 10 3.77 -22.95 -8.89
C ASP A 10 4.38 -23.57 -10.15
N CYS A 11 3.85 -23.21 -11.33
CA CYS A 11 4.38 -23.71 -12.60
C CYS A 11 5.37 -22.75 -13.27
N LYS A 12 5.57 -21.55 -12.70
CA LYS A 12 6.48 -20.49 -13.18
C LYS A 12 6.18 -19.98 -14.60
N THR A 13 5.05 -20.36 -15.19
CA THR A 13 4.61 -19.87 -16.51
C THR A 13 3.87 -18.54 -16.38
N PHE A 14 3.96 -17.71 -17.41
CA PHE A 14 3.23 -16.43 -17.52
C PHE A 14 1.82 -16.67 -18.09
N THR A 15 1.06 -17.54 -17.42
CA THR A 15 -0.27 -17.97 -17.88
C THR A 15 -1.36 -17.81 -16.82
N ALA A 16 -1.05 -17.17 -15.68
CA ALA A 16 -2.09 -16.72 -14.75
C ALA A 16 -2.78 -15.49 -15.34
N VAL A 17 -4.08 -15.58 -15.59
CA VAL A 17 -4.87 -14.53 -16.26
C VAL A 17 -5.92 -14.02 -15.30
N ALA A 18 -6.08 -12.69 -15.23
CA ALA A 18 -7.10 -12.05 -14.40
C ALA A 18 -8.52 -12.41 -14.89
N LEU A 19 -9.38 -12.83 -13.97
CA LEU A 19 -10.81 -13.11 -14.14
C LEU A 19 -11.59 -12.37 -13.05
N GLY A 20 -11.85 -11.08 -13.29
CA GLY A 20 -12.34 -10.18 -12.24
C GLY A 20 -11.28 -10.01 -11.14
N PRO A 21 -11.62 -10.20 -9.85
CA PRO A 21 -10.66 -10.05 -8.76
C PRO A 21 -9.71 -11.24 -8.59
N GLU A 22 -9.97 -12.35 -9.29
CA GLU A 22 -9.18 -13.58 -9.20
C GLU A 22 -8.24 -13.75 -10.40
N TYR A 23 -7.30 -14.69 -10.28
CA TYR A 23 -6.42 -15.12 -11.36
C TYR A 23 -6.51 -16.62 -11.53
N GLU A 24 -6.59 -17.10 -12.77
CA GLU A 24 -6.52 -18.53 -13.09
C GLU A 24 -5.29 -18.82 -13.95
N CYS A 25 -4.46 -19.78 -13.53
CA CYS A 25 -3.33 -20.26 -14.32
C CYS A 25 -3.78 -21.34 -15.29
N HIS A 26 -3.74 -21.03 -16.60
CA HIS A 26 -4.14 -21.99 -17.62
C HIS A 26 -3.18 -23.18 -17.76
N SER A 27 -1.94 -23.07 -17.28
CA SER A 27 -0.97 -24.17 -17.34
C SER A 27 -1.17 -25.22 -16.24
N CYS A 28 -1.58 -24.84 -15.04
CA CYS A 28 -1.70 -25.76 -13.90
C CYS A 28 -3.08 -25.77 -13.24
N GLY A 29 -4.02 -24.96 -13.72
CA GLY A 29 -5.40 -24.88 -13.23
C GLY A 29 -5.57 -24.20 -11.86
N ARG A 30 -4.51 -23.61 -11.29
CA ARG A 30 -4.61 -22.94 -9.98
C ARG A 30 -5.33 -21.61 -10.07
N VAL A 31 -6.13 -21.33 -9.05
CA VAL A 31 -6.85 -20.08 -8.86
C VAL A 31 -6.24 -19.30 -7.69
N PHE A 32 -6.08 -17.99 -7.86
CA PHE A 32 -5.50 -17.07 -6.88
C PHE A 32 -6.48 -15.92 -6.64
N ARG A 33 -6.55 -15.44 -5.39
CA ARG A 33 -7.52 -14.42 -4.98
C ARG A 33 -7.05 -12.98 -5.19
N SER A 34 -5.78 -12.78 -5.49
CA SER A 34 -5.15 -11.47 -5.64
C SER A 34 -3.98 -11.55 -6.60
N GLY A 35 -3.63 -10.40 -7.19
CA GLY A 35 -2.42 -10.21 -7.99
C GLY A 35 -1.33 -9.53 -7.17
N LEU A 36 -0.10 -10.04 -7.22
CA LEU A 36 1.04 -9.52 -6.48
C LEU A 36 1.79 -8.46 -7.29
N LEU A 37 1.92 -7.25 -6.75
CA LEU A 37 2.86 -6.23 -7.23
C LEU A 37 4.02 -6.11 -6.27
N ARG A 38 5.24 -6.05 -6.81
CA ARG A 38 6.45 -5.76 -6.03
C ARG A 38 6.84 -4.32 -6.23
N VAL A 39 7.16 -3.63 -5.14
CA VAL A 39 7.60 -2.23 -5.16
C VAL A 39 8.87 -2.13 -4.30
N PRO A 40 10.05 -2.50 -4.83
CA PRO A 40 11.23 -2.71 -4.01
C PRO A 40 11.88 -1.43 -3.46
N GLN A 41 11.56 -0.26 -4.00
CA GLN A 41 12.23 0.98 -3.62
C GLN A 41 11.89 1.40 -2.18
N ALA A 42 12.94 1.73 -1.42
CA ALA A 42 12.82 2.37 -0.11
C ALA A 42 13.29 3.83 -0.22
N TRP A 43 12.39 4.78 0.07
CA TRP A 43 12.63 6.21 -0.14
C TRP A 43 13.24 6.90 1.10
N GLY A 44 14.57 6.83 1.20
CA GLY A 44 15.33 7.41 2.30
C GLY A 44 16.73 6.79 2.42
N GLU A 45 17.42 7.08 3.52
CA GLU A 45 18.74 6.50 3.85
C GLU A 45 18.61 5.30 4.80
N GLY A 46 19.37 4.22 4.54
CA GLY A 46 19.40 3.02 5.39
C GLY A 46 18.24 2.05 5.16
N GLY A 47 17.62 2.10 3.98
CA GLY A 47 16.44 1.29 3.63
C GLY A 47 16.74 -0.06 2.98
N GLU A 48 17.99 -0.52 2.95
CA GLU A 48 18.40 -1.70 2.15
C GLU A 48 17.70 -2.99 2.59
N ALA A 49 17.66 -3.27 3.90
CA ALA A 49 16.96 -4.45 4.42
C ALA A 49 15.44 -4.39 4.16
N MET A 50 14.91 -3.18 4.12
CA MET A 50 13.53 -2.85 3.81
C MET A 50 13.23 -3.21 2.33
N ALA A 51 14.08 -2.74 1.41
CA ALA A 51 14.02 -3.08 0.00
C ALA A 51 14.15 -4.58 -0.28
N GLU A 52 15.01 -5.30 0.46
CA GLU A 52 15.13 -6.76 0.35
C GLU A 52 13.83 -7.50 0.71
N ALA A 53 13.04 -6.99 1.67
CA ALA A 53 11.77 -7.59 2.07
C ALA A 53 10.74 -7.64 0.93
N ALA A 54 10.86 -6.74 -0.06
CA ALA A 54 9.99 -6.71 -1.24
C ALA A 54 10.11 -7.98 -2.11
N TRP A 55 11.13 -8.81 -1.88
CA TRP A 55 11.42 -10.05 -2.61
C TRP A 55 10.97 -11.32 -1.88
N LEU A 56 10.25 -11.21 -0.77
CA LEU A 56 9.67 -12.36 -0.09
C LEU A 56 8.85 -13.22 -1.08
N GLU A 57 9.05 -14.54 -1.01
CA GLU A 57 8.29 -15.48 -1.82
C GLU A 57 6.86 -15.59 -1.28
N LEU A 58 5.90 -15.28 -2.13
CA LEU A 58 4.47 -15.33 -1.81
C LEU A 58 3.74 -16.24 -2.81
N PRO A 59 2.67 -16.94 -2.38
CA PRO A 59 1.91 -17.86 -3.21
C PRO A 59 0.96 -17.18 -4.20
N GLN A 60 1.09 -15.85 -4.39
CA GLN A 60 0.32 -15.07 -5.35
C GLN A 60 1.05 -14.95 -6.69
N PRO A 61 0.31 -14.85 -7.80
CA PRO A 61 0.90 -14.63 -9.11
C PRO A 61 1.41 -13.19 -9.20
N GLU A 62 2.68 -13.05 -9.59
CA GLU A 62 3.32 -11.75 -9.77
C GLU A 62 2.80 -11.10 -11.05
N THR A 63 2.12 -9.97 -10.90
CA THR A 63 1.49 -9.23 -11.99
C THR A 63 2.40 -8.15 -12.55
N ALA A 64 3.19 -7.51 -11.68
CA ALA A 64 4.13 -6.46 -12.06
C ALA A 64 5.23 -6.30 -10.99
N ILE A 65 6.35 -5.72 -11.41
CA ILE A 65 7.40 -5.19 -10.55
C ILE A 65 7.51 -3.70 -10.90
N ILE A 66 7.33 -2.82 -9.93
CA ILE A 66 7.32 -1.37 -10.09
C ILE A 66 8.67 -0.83 -9.63
N GLU A 67 9.53 -0.52 -10.59
CA GLU A 67 10.80 0.17 -10.38
C GLU A 67 10.68 1.58 -10.98
N ALA A 68 11.04 2.60 -10.20
CA ALA A 68 10.90 4.00 -10.57
C ALA A 68 12.00 4.84 -9.92
N ASP A 69 12.36 5.95 -10.56
CA ASP A 69 13.42 6.84 -10.10
C ASP A 69 12.90 7.90 -9.11
N THR A 70 11.59 8.12 -9.08
CA THR A 70 10.92 9.00 -8.12
C THR A 70 9.70 8.36 -7.47
N LEU A 71 9.31 8.86 -6.29
CA LEU A 71 8.09 8.42 -5.60
C LEU A 71 6.83 8.71 -6.42
N GLU A 72 6.81 9.84 -7.14
CA GLU A 72 5.69 10.20 -8.02
C GLU A 72 5.52 9.20 -9.16
N GLU A 73 6.61 8.86 -9.85
CA GLU A 73 6.60 7.84 -10.92
C GLU A 73 6.19 6.46 -10.38
N GLN A 74 6.68 6.09 -9.19
CA GLN A 74 6.26 4.85 -8.52
C GLN A 74 4.74 4.84 -8.30
N ASN A 75 4.19 5.91 -7.76
CA ASN A 75 2.77 5.99 -7.43
C ASN A 75 1.90 5.92 -8.69
N LEU A 76 2.28 6.64 -9.74
CA LEU A 76 1.59 6.63 -11.04
C LEU A 76 1.62 5.24 -11.68
N ALA A 77 2.80 4.59 -11.74
CA ALA A 77 2.95 3.26 -12.30
C ALA A 77 2.14 2.22 -11.51
N LEU A 78 2.21 2.29 -10.18
CA LEU A 78 1.46 1.40 -9.29
C LEU A 78 -0.05 1.55 -9.46
N ALA A 79 -0.57 2.79 -9.51
CA ALA A 79 -1.98 3.06 -9.71
C ALA A 79 -2.48 2.58 -11.08
N ALA A 80 -1.67 2.72 -12.13
CA ALA A 80 -1.98 2.31 -13.49
C ALA A 80 -2.08 0.78 -13.65
N ASP A 81 -1.17 0.04 -13.03
CA ASP A 81 -1.10 -1.43 -13.14
C ASP A 81 -1.84 -2.18 -12.04
N LEU A 82 -2.55 -1.46 -11.15
CA LEU A 82 -3.17 -2.03 -9.96
C LEU A 82 -4.27 -3.06 -10.32
N PRO A 83 -4.14 -4.33 -9.91
CA PRO A 83 -5.19 -5.34 -10.02
C PRO A 83 -6.49 -4.92 -9.32
N GLU A 84 -7.59 -5.62 -9.61
CA GLU A 84 -8.86 -5.39 -8.93
C GLU A 84 -8.78 -5.74 -7.43
N ARG A 85 -8.05 -6.80 -7.09
CA ARG A 85 -7.66 -7.12 -5.70
C ARG A 85 -6.14 -7.21 -5.59
N PRO A 86 -5.46 -6.08 -5.30
CA PRO A 86 -4.01 -6.05 -5.23
C PRO A 86 -3.48 -6.67 -3.94
N LEU A 87 -2.32 -7.32 -4.03
CA LEU A 87 -1.41 -7.56 -2.93
C LEU A 87 -0.12 -6.81 -3.26
N VAL A 88 0.20 -5.77 -2.50
CA VAL A 88 1.42 -4.98 -2.71
C VAL A 88 2.46 -5.43 -1.71
N LEU A 89 3.62 -5.81 -2.20
CA LEU A 89 4.77 -6.16 -1.38
C LEU A 89 5.86 -5.11 -1.60
N GLY A 90 5.98 -4.22 -0.63
CA GLY A 90 6.81 -3.01 -0.71
C GLY A 90 8.16 -3.13 -0.03
N GLY A 91 9.07 -2.25 -0.42
CA GLY A 91 10.35 -2.01 0.25
C GLY A 91 10.21 -1.05 1.44
N CYS A 92 9.16 -0.23 1.48
CA CYS A 92 8.84 0.63 2.63
C CYS A 92 7.36 1.04 2.60
N CYS A 93 6.88 1.76 3.62
CA CYS A 93 5.49 2.22 3.71
C CYS A 93 5.04 3.07 2.52
N CYS A 94 5.94 3.79 1.85
CA CYS A 94 5.61 4.59 0.65
C CYS A 94 5.06 3.74 -0.51
N SER A 95 5.34 2.43 -0.52
CA SER A 95 4.88 1.49 -1.55
C SER A 95 3.36 1.39 -1.62
N HIS A 96 2.65 1.82 -0.58
CA HIS A 96 1.19 1.73 -0.50
C HIS A 96 0.49 2.97 -1.05
N ILE A 97 1.20 4.09 -1.24
CA ILE A 97 0.59 5.38 -1.61
C ILE A 97 -0.14 5.26 -2.95
N GLY A 98 0.57 4.92 -4.03
CA GLY A 98 -0.05 4.74 -5.35
C GLY A 98 -1.13 3.66 -5.40
N ALA A 99 -1.04 2.62 -4.55
CA ALA A 99 -2.09 1.62 -4.46
C ALA A 99 -3.36 2.16 -3.82
N VAL A 100 -3.25 2.91 -2.73
CA VAL A 100 -4.40 3.55 -2.07
C VAL A 100 -5.00 4.62 -2.97
N GLU A 101 -4.18 5.47 -3.61
CA GLU A 101 -4.66 6.47 -4.59
C GLU A 101 -5.39 5.81 -5.77
N GLY A 102 -4.83 4.72 -6.30
CA GLY A 102 -5.44 3.94 -7.37
C GLY A 102 -6.76 3.27 -6.95
N LEU A 103 -6.89 2.84 -5.70
CA LEU A 103 -8.14 2.32 -5.14
C LEU A 103 -9.16 3.43 -4.90
N ALA A 104 -8.74 4.55 -4.33
CA ALA A 104 -9.59 5.71 -4.06
C ALA A 104 -10.22 6.24 -5.36
N ALA A 105 -9.45 6.31 -6.45
CA ALA A 105 -9.96 6.71 -7.76
C ALA A 105 -11.02 5.75 -8.35
N ARG A 106 -11.16 4.53 -7.83
CA ARG A 106 -12.10 3.50 -8.29
C ARG A 106 -13.34 3.36 -7.39
N GLN A 107 -13.35 4.00 -6.22
CA GLN A 107 -14.38 3.85 -5.21
C GLN A 107 -14.96 5.20 -4.82
N GLU A 108 -16.23 5.25 -4.42
CA GLU A 108 -16.85 6.48 -3.90
C GLU A 108 -16.34 6.82 -2.49
N ARG A 109 -15.96 5.80 -1.71
CA ARG A 109 -15.41 5.92 -0.36
C ARG A 109 -14.40 4.80 -0.12
N LEU A 110 -13.30 5.11 0.56
CA LEU A 110 -12.27 4.14 0.92
C LEU A 110 -11.93 4.25 2.41
N SER A 111 -12.19 3.18 3.16
CA SER A 111 -11.69 3.04 4.54
C SER A 111 -10.28 2.47 4.55
N LEU A 112 -9.38 3.06 5.34
CA LEU A 112 -7.99 2.65 5.46
C LEU A 112 -7.68 2.26 6.90
N ILE A 113 -7.30 1.00 7.10
CA ILE A 113 -6.81 0.50 8.39
C ILE A 113 -5.29 0.38 8.30
N TRP A 114 -4.58 1.31 8.95
CA TRP A 114 -3.13 1.40 8.94
C TRP A 114 -2.55 0.66 10.16
N PHE A 115 -2.04 -0.55 9.94
CA PHE A 115 -1.38 -1.32 10.98
C PHE A 115 0.12 -1.02 10.99
N ASP A 116 0.55 -0.16 11.90
CA ASP A 116 1.96 0.20 12.04
C ASP A 116 2.33 0.49 13.50
N ALA A 117 3.61 0.36 13.84
CA ALA A 117 4.16 0.82 15.11
C ALA A 117 4.32 2.35 15.15
N HIS A 118 4.49 2.98 13.99
CA HIS A 118 4.67 4.42 13.80
C HIS A 118 3.38 5.07 13.29
N GLY A 119 3.34 6.40 13.28
CA GLY A 119 2.21 7.15 12.74
C GLY A 119 2.23 7.18 11.22
N ASP A 120 3.43 7.30 10.64
CA ASP A 120 3.62 7.66 9.23
C ASP A 120 2.91 8.97 8.86
N LEU A 121 2.80 9.86 9.85
CA LEU A 121 2.00 11.09 9.83
C LEU A 121 2.85 12.36 9.76
N ASN A 122 4.17 12.21 9.67
CA ASN A 122 5.08 13.34 9.49
C ASN A 122 4.90 14.03 8.13
N THR A 123 5.35 15.27 8.08
CA THR A 123 5.57 16.05 6.85
C THR A 123 7.07 16.20 6.59
N SER A 124 7.45 16.76 5.45
CA SER A 124 8.84 17.14 5.17
C SER A 124 9.44 18.07 6.22
N GLU A 125 8.61 18.92 6.85
CA GLU A 125 8.99 19.91 7.83
C GLU A 125 9.09 19.34 9.24
N THR A 126 8.32 18.30 9.57
CA THR A 126 8.25 17.74 10.92
C THR A 126 9.08 16.48 11.12
N SER A 127 9.41 15.77 10.04
CA SER A 127 10.16 14.51 10.14
C SER A 127 11.54 14.71 10.76
N PRO A 128 11.91 13.98 11.82
CA PRO A 128 13.23 14.06 12.42
C PRO A 128 14.33 13.42 11.56
N SER A 129 13.97 12.47 10.68
CA SER A 129 14.91 11.74 9.83
C SER A 129 15.01 12.28 8.40
N GLY A 130 13.96 12.96 7.92
CA GLY A 130 13.82 13.34 6.52
C GLY A 130 13.48 12.17 5.57
N ASN A 131 13.39 10.93 6.07
CA ASN A 131 13.01 9.78 5.25
C ASN A 131 11.52 9.80 4.93
N LEU A 132 11.17 9.54 3.67
CA LEU A 132 9.79 9.64 3.19
C LEU A 132 8.89 8.55 3.77
N TRP A 133 9.44 7.42 4.23
CA TRP A 133 8.66 6.32 4.78
C TRP A 133 7.96 6.63 6.11
N GLY A 134 8.28 7.73 6.77
CA GLY A 134 7.54 8.23 7.95
C GLY A 134 6.40 9.21 7.62
N MET A 135 6.10 9.41 6.34
CA MET A 135 5.08 10.34 5.82
C MET A 135 3.90 9.72 5.04
N PRO A 136 3.86 8.42 4.63
CA PRO A 136 2.85 7.94 3.69
C PRO A 136 1.40 8.12 4.13
N LEU A 137 1.07 7.91 5.40
CA LEU A 137 -0.30 8.07 5.87
C LEU A 137 -0.73 9.54 5.81
N ARG A 138 0.18 10.46 6.15
CA ARG A 138 -0.07 11.90 6.01
C ARG A 138 -0.30 12.29 4.55
N MET A 139 0.53 11.79 3.64
CA MET A 139 0.42 12.08 2.21
C MET A 139 -0.93 11.64 1.65
N LEU A 140 -1.44 10.47 2.07
CA LEU A 140 -2.74 9.95 1.64
C LEU A 140 -3.93 10.78 2.16
N ILE A 141 -3.83 11.29 3.39
CA ILE A 141 -4.86 12.17 3.95
C ILE A 141 -4.80 13.54 3.27
N ASP A 142 -3.62 14.15 3.17
CA ASP A 142 -3.45 15.50 2.62
C ASP A 142 -3.78 15.56 1.11
N SER A 143 -3.62 14.46 0.36
CA SER A 143 -4.03 14.37 -1.05
C SER A 143 -5.54 14.19 -1.24
N GLY A 144 -6.27 13.87 -0.16
CA GLY A 144 -7.69 13.52 -0.22
C GLY A 144 -7.95 12.12 -0.79
N ALA A 145 -6.93 11.24 -0.84
CA ALA A 145 -7.13 9.85 -1.22
C ALA A 145 -7.97 9.08 -0.17
N VAL A 146 -7.87 9.49 1.09
CA VAL A 146 -8.70 9.00 2.21
C VAL A 146 -9.10 10.16 3.11
N GLU A 147 -10.33 10.12 3.61
CA GLU A 147 -10.81 11.07 4.61
C GLU A 147 -10.33 10.65 6.00
N VAL A 148 -10.05 11.61 6.88
CA VAL A 148 -9.58 11.35 8.25
C VAL A 148 -10.51 10.42 9.03
N ASP A 149 -11.83 10.61 8.91
CA ASP A 149 -12.85 9.80 9.58
C ASP A 149 -12.88 8.35 9.08
N ASP A 150 -12.34 8.09 7.89
CA ASP A 150 -12.26 6.77 7.27
C ASP A 150 -10.92 6.06 7.57
N VAL A 151 -10.05 6.66 8.40
CA VAL A 151 -8.74 6.11 8.78
C VAL A 151 -8.76 5.56 10.21
N ALA A 152 -8.19 4.37 10.41
CA ALA A 152 -7.83 3.85 11.72
C ALA A 152 -6.34 3.48 11.78
N LEU A 153 -5.62 4.07 12.73
CA LEU A 153 -4.22 3.77 13.03
C LEU A 153 -4.14 2.74 14.18
N VAL A 154 -3.62 1.55 13.91
CA VAL A 154 -3.65 0.42 14.84
C VAL A 154 -2.25 -0.09 15.14
N GLY A 155 -1.90 -0.17 16.42
CA GLY A 155 -0.60 -0.66 16.89
C GLY A 155 0.45 0.44 17.10
N ALA A 156 0.10 1.70 16.82
CA ALA A 156 0.95 2.85 17.01
C ALA A 156 1.42 2.95 18.46
N ARG A 157 2.74 3.01 18.64
CA ARG A 157 3.42 3.03 19.93
C ARG A 157 4.76 3.78 19.90
N ASN A 158 5.17 4.25 18.72
CA ASN A 158 6.37 5.04 18.50
C ASN A 158 5.99 6.23 17.61
N LEU A 159 5.44 7.27 18.23
CA LEU A 159 4.96 8.47 17.55
C LEU A 159 5.92 9.62 17.85
N ASP A 160 6.22 10.41 16.82
CA ASP A 160 6.90 11.69 17.04
C ASP A 160 5.89 12.71 17.60
N PRO A 161 6.32 13.70 18.42
CA PRO A 161 5.40 14.68 18.99
C PRO A 161 4.49 15.41 17.96
N PRO A 162 4.98 15.80 16.75
CA PRO A 162 4.11 16.38 15.73
C PRO A 162 3.03 15.42 15.19
N GLU A 163 3.29 14.10 15.19
CA GLU A 163 2.30 13.11 14.80
C GLU A 163 1.20 12.99 15.86
N GLU A 164 1.57 12.96 17.15
CA GLU A 164 0.61 12.95 18.27
C GLU A 164 -0.29 14.18 18.23
N GLU A 165 0.28 15.37 17.99
CA GLU A 165 -0.45 16.62 17.85
C GLU A 165 -1.42 16.57 16.67
N TYR A 166 -0.98 16.04 15.51
CA TYR A 166 -1.84 15.91 14.33
C TYR A 166 -3.00 14.95 14.56
N ILE A 167 -2.74 13.78 15.16
CA ILE A 167 -3.79 12.81 15.49
C ILE A 167 -4.84 13.45 16.41
N SER A 168 -4.40 14.12 17.47
CA SER A 168 -5.29 14.81 18.41
C SER A 168 -6.12 15.91 17.73
N ALA A 169 -5.49 16.70 16.86
CA ALA A 169 -6.14 17.81 16.18
C ALA A 169 -7.16 17.37 15.13
N GLN A 170 -6.87 16.30 14.38
CA GLN A 170 -7.74 15.79 13.32
C GLN A 170 -8.76 14.76 13.82
N GLY A 171 -8.53 14.14 14.99
CA GLY A 171 -9.41 13.10 15.52
C GLY A 171 -9.23 11.72 14.87
N ILE A 172 -8.03 11.43 14.34
CA ILE A 172 -7.72 10.13 13.74
C ILE A 172 -8.02 9.02 14.74
N HIS A 173 -8.72 7.99 14.29
CA HIS A 173 -9.09 6.87 15.15
C HIS A 173 -7.86 6.01 15.47
N ILE A 174 -7.57 5.78 16.75
CA ILE A 174 -6.47 4.91 17.19
C ILE A 174 -7.00 3.63 17.82
N GLY A 175 -6.30 2.52 17.56
CA GLY A 175 -6.51 1.24 18.23
C GLY A 175 -7.63 0.41 17.61
N GLU A 176 -7.90 -0.75 18.20
CA GLU A 176 -8.87 -1.72 17.66
C GLU A 176 -10.29 -1.15 17.54
N ASP A 177 -10.71 -0.33 18.50
CA ASP A 177 -12.01 0.35 18.48
C ASP A 177 -12.12 1.34 17.30
N GLY A 178 -11.00 1.85 16.80
CA GLY A 178 -10.95 2.73 15.64
C GLY A 178 -11.36 2.03 14.34
N ILE A 179 -11.14 0.71 14.24
CA ILE A 179 -11.44 -0.07 13.04
C ILE A 179 -12.94 0.00 12.73
N SER A 180 -13.78 -0.22 13.73
CA SER A 180 -15.24 -0.19 13.53
C SER A 180 -15.74 1.19 13.11
N ARG A 181 -15.09 2.26 13.57
CA ARG A 181 -15.44 3.64 13.23
C ARG A 181 -15.06 3.97 11.78
N ALA A 182 -13.81 3.68 11.40
CA ALA A 182 -13.34 3.87 10.03
C ALA A 182 -14.18 3.10 9.00
N LEU A 183 -14.59 1.86 9.33
CA LEU A 183 -15.43 1.05 8.44
C LEU A 183 -16.88 1.57 8.35
N ALA A 184 -17.42 2.12 9.45
CA ALA A 184 -18.77 2.69 9.46
C ALA A 184 -18.89 3.91 8.55
N GLY A 185 -17.81 4.70 8.45
CA GLY A 185 -17.79 5.97 7.72
C GLY A 185 -18.54 7.08 8.44
N SER A 186 -18.47 8.29 7.88
CA SER A 186 -19.23 9.46 8.32
C SER A 186 -20.68 9.49 7.80
#